data_AF-A0A232EXN0-F1
#
_entry.id   AF-A0A232EXN0-F1
#
_cell.length_a   1.000
_cell.length_b   1.000
_cell.length_c   1.000
_cell.angle_alpha   90.00
_cell.angle_beta   90.00
_cell.angle_gamma   90.00
#
_symmetry.space_group_name_H-M   'P 1'
#
loop_
_entity.id
_entity.type
_entity.pdbx_description
1 polymer ?
#
loop_
_entity_poly.entity_id
_entity_poly.type
_entity_poly.pdbx_seq_one_letter_code
_entity_poly.pdbx_strand_id
1 'polypeptide(L)'
;HAPHVKLFSVVRSATDAQCTQHDLDPLVCWSVRNGLSLNLSKCFVISFSGRRRPLLYDYTMGSASLQRAWPGLQRNAVLLIFVC
;
A
#
# COMPACT_ATOMS: atom_id res chain seq x y z
N HIS A 1 -4.01 12.15 -16.68
CA HIS A 1 -5.06 11.41 -15.96
C HIS A 1 -4.55 9.99 -15.74
N ALA A 2 -4.07 9.67 -14.54
CA ALA A 2 -3.62 8.31 -14.22
C ALA A 2 -4.65 7.72 -13.22
N PRO A 3 -5.55 6.82 -13.66
CA PRO A 3 -6.58 6.23 -12.80
C PRO A 3 -6.00 5.21 -11.79
N HIS A 4 -4.71 4.86 -11.92
CA HIS A 4 -4.07 3.86 -11.09
C HIS A 4 -2.66 4.33 -10.69
N VAL A 5 -2.43 4.45 -9.39
CA VAL A 5 -1.10 4.69 -8.82
C VAL A 5 -0.66 3.42 -8.10
N LYS A 6 0.59 3.01 -8.34
CA LYS A 6 1.18 1.83 -7.71
C LYS A 6 2.39 2.28 -6.92
N LEU A 7 2.39 2.09 -5.61
CA LEU A 7 3.55 2.32 -4.77
C LEU A 7 4.21 0.97 -4.45
N PHE A 8 5.51 0.88 -4.75
CA PHE A 8 6.31 -0.31 -4.53
C PHE A 8 7.35 -0.02 -3.45
N SER A 9 7.34 -0.83 -2.40
CA SER A 9 8.35 -0.75 -1.34
C SER A 9 8.88 -2.13 -0.97
N VAL A 10 10.18 -2.20 -0.68
CA VAL A 10 10.85 -3.41 -0.21
C VAL A 10 10.88 -3.36 1.32
N VAL A 11 10.06 -4.18 1.95
CA VAL A 11 9.92 -4.23 3.41
C VAL A 11 10.65 -5.45 3.96
N ARG A 12 11.75 -5.23 4.69
CA ARG A 12 12.57 -6.29 5.30
C ARG A 12 12.40 -6.37 6.82
N SER A 13 11.96 -5.26 7.42
CA SER A 13 11.78 -5.04 8.85
C SER A 13 10.49 -4.26 9.15
N ALA A 14 10.12 -4.17 10.43
CA ALA A 14 8.99 -3.34 10.86
C ALA A 14 9.25 -1.85 10.61
N THR A 15 10.51 -1.41 10.73
CA THR A 15 10.92 -0.02 10.44
C THR A 15 10.69 0.33 8.97
N ASP A 16 11.02 -0.57 8.03
CA ASP A 16 10.75 -0.34 6.61
C ASP A 16 9.25 -0.20 6.32
N ALA A 17 8.42 -0.96 7.05
CA ALA A 17 6.98 -0.89 6.94
C ALA A 17 6.44 0.46 7.47
N GLN A 18 6.99 0.94 8.58
CA GLN A 18 6.67 2.27 9.12
C GLN A 18 7.10 3.40 8.17
N CYS A 19 8.28 3.31 7.57
CA CYS A 19 8.71 4.25 6.52
C CYS A 19 7.74 4.23 5.33
N THR A 20 7.32 3.03 4.92
CA THR A 20 6.34 2.86 3.84
C THR A 20 4.99 3.49 4.19
N GLN A 21 4.53 3.39 5.44
CA GLN A 21 3.33 4.09 5.93
C GLN A 21 3.52 5.61 5.90
N HIS A 22 4.66 6.10 6.37
CA HIS A 22 4.98 7.52 6.37
C HIS A 22 5.01 8.12 4.95
N ASP A 23 5.45 7.36 3.95
CA ASP A 23 5.42 7.79 2.55
C ASP A 23 4.00 7.74 1.94
N LEU A 24 3.12 6.94 2.54
CA LEU A 24 1.72 6.74 2.16
C LEU A 24 0.84 7.95 2.59
N ASP A 25 1.10 8.49 3.78
CA ASP A 25 0.27 9.55 4.37
C ASP A 25 0.24 10.86 3.53
N PRO A 26 1.37 11.35 2.97
CA PRO A 26 1.39 12.51 2.09
C PRO A 26 0.64 12.27 0.78
N LEU A 27 0.58 11.04 0.26
CA LEU A 27 -0.16 10.72 -0.96
C LEU A 27 -1.66 10.89 -0.76
N VAL A 28 -2.18 10.47 0.40
CA VAL A 28 -3.58 10.69 0.78
C VAL A 28 -3.86 12.19 0.93
N CYS A 29 -2.96 12.93 1.59
CA CYS A 29 -3.09 14.38 1.70
C CYS A 29 -3.09 15.07 0.32
N TRP A 30 -2.20 14.63 -0.58
CA TRP A 30 -2.10 15.16 -1.92
C TRP A 30 -3.34 14.84 -2.75
N SER A 31 -3.89 13.63 -2.68
CA SER A 31 -5.10 13.27 -3.42
C SER A 31 -6.29 14.14 -3.00
N VAL A 32 -6.49 14.32 -1.69
CA VAL A 32 -7.54 15.19 -1.14
C VAL A 32 -7.33 16.63 -1.60
N ARG A 33 -6.11 17.15 -1.52
CA ARG A 33 -5.78 18.52 -1.96
C ARG A 33 -6.03 18.74 -3.46
N ASN A 34 -5.86 17.71 -4.28
CA ASN A 34 -6.07 17.79 -5.72
C ASN A 34 -7.49 17.40 -6.15
N GLY A 35 -8.43 17.23 -5.20
CA GLY A 35 -9.81 16.84 -5.50
C GLY A 35 -9.95 15.43 -6.08
N LEU A 36 -8.95 14.57 -5.85
CA LEU A 36 -8.98 13.17 -6.25
C LEU A 36 -9.68 12.36 -5.16
N SER A 37 -10.83 11.79 -5.50
CA SER A 37 -11.59 10.89 -4.63
C SER A 37 -10.93 9.51 -4.61
N LEU A 38 -10.13 9.22 -3.58
CA LEU A 38 -9.59 7.87 -3.40
C LEU A 38 -10.72 6.90 -3.07
N ASN A 39 -10.96 5.92 -3.94
CA ASN A 39 -11.89 4.85 -3.64
C ASN A 39 -11.19 3.79 -2.79
N LEU A 40 -11.24 3.98 -1.47
CA LEU A 40 -10.60 3.08 -0.49
C LEU A 40 -11.06 1.63 -0.61
N SER A 41 -12.30 1.37 -1.07
CA SER A 41 -12.81 0.00 -1.31
C SER A 41 -12.12 -0.72 -2.47
N LYS A 42 -11.45 0.04 -3.36
CA LYS A 42 -10.67 -0.49 -4.48
C LYS A 42 -9.16 -0.47 -4.22
N CYS A 43 -8.74 -0.05 -3.03
CA CYS A 43 -7.34 0.07 -2.66
C CYS A 43 -6.91 -1.16 -1.87
N PHE A 44 -5.80 -1.78 -2.29
CA PHE A 44 -5.35 -3.02 -1.71
C PHE A 44 -3.84 -3.01 -1.44
N VAL A 45 -3.46 -3.63 -0.34
CA VAL A 45 -2.08 -4.02 -0.07
C VAL A 45 -1.84 -5.37 -0.69
N ILE A 46 -0.88 -5.45 -1.58
CA ILE A 46 -0.39 -6.72 -2.10
C ILE A 46 0.97 -6.97 -1.47
N SER A 47 1.20 -8.18 -0.96
CA SER A 47 2.50 -8.56 -0.41
C SER A 47 2.97 -9.85 -1.02
N PHE A 48 4.12 -9.78 -1.63
CA PHE A 48 4.87 -10.92 -2.09
C PHE A 48 5.92 -11.24 -1.04
N SER A 49 6.19 -12.51 -0.74
CA SER A 49 7.29 -12.89 0.15
C SER A 49 7.87 -14.25 -0.19
N GLY A 50 9.20 -14.39 -0.05
CA GLY A 50 9.91 -15.69 -0.14
C GLY A 50 10.12 -16.36 1.23
N ARG A 51 9.77 -15.67 2.32
CA ARG A 51 9.88 -16.20 3.69
C ARG A 51 8.65 -17.03 4.03
N ARG A 52 8.85 -18.16 4.72
CA ARG A 52 7.75 -18.99 5.29
C ARG A 52 6.84 -18.19 6.23
N ARG A 53 7.38 -17.16 6.88
CA ARG A 53 6.64 -16.22 7.72
C ARG A 53 6.90 -14.79 7.21
N PRO A 54 6.05 -14.26 6.34
CA PRO A 54 6.17 -12.88 5.87
C PRO A 54 5.93 -11.89 7.00
N LEU A 55 6.59 -10.73 6.93
CA LEU A 55 6.22 -9.60 7.78
C LEU A 55 4.90 -9.03 7.28
N LEU A 56 3.89 -9.03 8.14
CA LEU A 56 2.60 -8.44 7.86
C LEU A 56 2.52 -7.11 8.60
N TYR A 57 2.15 -6.07 7.87
CA TYR A 57 1.95 -4.74 8.40
C TYR A 57 0.64 -4.16 7.86
N ASP A 58 -0.22 -3.69 8.76
CA ASP A 58 -1.53 -3.18 8.41
C ASP A 58 -1.41 -1.69 8.07
N TYR A 59 -1.39 -1.42 6.77
CA TYR A 59 -1.30 -0.07 6.24
C TYR A 59 -2.66 0.62 6.33
N THR A 60 -2.62 1.94 6.51
CA THR A 60 -3.80 2.79 6.55
C THR A 60 -3.73 3.87 5.50
N MET A 61 -4.90 4.31 5.04
CA MET A 61 -5.08 5.54 4.29
C MET A 61 -6.03 6.45 5.06
N GLY A 62 -5.49 7.51 5.66
CA GLY A 62 -6.24 8.33 6.60
C GLY A 62 -6.72 7.49 7.77
N SER A 63 -8.03 7.36 7.95
CA SER A 63 -8.64 6.57 9.03
C SER A 63 -8.99 5.12 8.64
N ALA A 64 -8.78 4.72 7.38
CA ALA A 64 -9.20 3.41 6.89
C ALA A 64 -8.02 2.44 6.75
N SER A 65 -8.17 1.24 7.31
CA SER A 65 -7.21 0.15 7.10
C SER A 65 -7.37 -0.44 5.70
N LEU A 66 -6.24 -0.65 5.02
CA LEU A 66 -6.21 -1.25 3.70
C LEU A 66 -6.34 -2.76 3.78
N GLN A 67 -7.18 -3.31 2.91
CA GLN A 67 -7.34 -4.75 2.80
C GLN A 67 -6.14 -5.37 2.08
N ARG A 68 -5.66 -6.52 2.55
CA ARG A 68 -4.58 -7.25 1.90
C ARG A 68 -5.13 -8.22 0.86
N ALA A 69 -4.68 -8.08 -0.38
CA ALA A 69 -4.95 -9.02 -1.47
C ALA A 69 -3.71 -9.90 -1.72
N TRP A 70 -3.92 -11.18 -1.98
CA TRP A 70 -2.88 -12.15 -2.29
C TRP A 70 -2.96 -12.52 -3.78
N PRO A 71 -2.19 -11.88 -4.68
CA PRO A 71 -2.06 -12.39 -6.03
C PRO A 71 -1.25 -13.68 -5.98
N GLY A 72 -1.65 -14.66 -6.79
CA GLY A 72 -0.79 -15.81 -7.02
C GLY A 72 0.57 -15.37 -7.55
N LEU A 73 1.63 -15.79 -6.85
CA LEU A 73 3.03 -15.91 -7.30
C LEU A 73 4.07 -14.80 -6.90
N GLN A 74 4.84 -15.15 -5.84
CA GLN A 74 6.32 -15.16 -5.66
C GLN A 74 7.20 -13.88 -5.84
N ARG A 75 7.61 -13.26 -4.71
CA ARG A 75 8.91 -12.55 -4.32
C ARG A 75 8.73 -11.24 -3.52
N ASN A 76 9.27 -11.16 -2.29
CA ASN A 76 9.35 -10.02 -1.33
C ASN A 76 9.15 -8.57 -1.88
N ALA A 77 7.90 -8.12 -2.04
CA ALA A 77 7.57 -6.74 -2.43
C ALA A 77 6.18 -6.37 -1.89
N VAL A 78 6.01 -5.15 -1.35
CA VAL A 78 4.68 -4.61 -1.05
C VAL A 78 4.27 -3.71 -2.20
N LEU A 79 3.20 -4.09 -2.90
CA LEU A 79 2.56 -3.29 -3.94
C LEU A 79 1.27 -2.72 -3.35
N LEU A 80 1.26 -1.42 -3.09
CA LEU A 80 0.06 -0.69 -2.74
C LEU A 80 -0.57 -0.17 -4.04
N ILE A 81 -1.74 -0.70 -4.39
CA ILE A 81 -2.50 -0.24 -5.56
C ILE A 81 -3.52 0.77 -5.07
N PHE A 82 -3.39 2.01 -5.53
CA PHE A 82 -4.38 3.07 -5.39
C PHE A 82 -5.13 3.19 -6.72
N VAL A 83 -6.46 3.08 -6.66
CA VAL A 83 -7.33 3.39 -7.80
C VAL A 83 -7.97 4.74 -7.51
N CYS A 84 -7.58 5.76 -8.29
CA CYS A 84 -8.26 7.06 -8.32
C CYS A 84 -9.51 6.96 -9.18
#